data_AF-A0A1C6EWV2-F1
#
_entry.id   AF-A0A1C6EWV2-F1
#
_cell.length_a   1.000
_cell.length_b   1.000
_cell.length_c   1.000
_cell.angle_alpha   90.00
_cell.angle_beta   90.00
_cell.angle_gamma   90.00
#
_symmetry.space_group_name_H-M   'P 1'
#
loop_
_entity.id
_entity.type
_entity.pdbx_description
1 polymer ?
#
loop_
_entity_poly.entity_id
_entity_poly.type
_entity_poly.pdbx_seq_one_letter_code
_entity_poly.pdbx_strand_id
1 'polypeptide(L)'
;MRFEEFKDMLKSGDLEQIRPHLAFEMMPADSPKTERYNDCPYIAIQDMYAIPIIWAALDDHAGSLAKKPFTRELCGYFGIGCGEAIRLIQDEVAKKALTVCELQSFMNQDFEKGMSGAARNEALYVATTKDFFYGAGVICTYHFLQDAEKRMGGNYYILPSSVHEWMIVKEDNVIEPKQFLEMVRAVNHNPYAVNESERLTDNAYHYDAKTKQLETAEEYEARLEKERTEKRRSRYSRKKEKQQEREEPEEEEELER
;
A
#
# COMPACT_ATOMS: atom_id res chain seq x y z
N MET A 1 18.42 16.04 14.89
CA MET A 1 18.38 17.49 15.23
C MET A 1 17.99 17.66 16.69
N ARG A 2 18.33 18.76 17.36
CA ARG A 2 17.84 18.98 18.75
C ARG A 2 16.37 19.40 18.78
N PHE A 3 15.68 19.15 19.89
CA PHE A 3 14.24 19.48 19.98
C PHE A 3 13.95 20.98 19.83
N GLU A 4 14.84 21.85 20.34
CA GLU A 4 14.66 23.30 20.17
C GLU A 4 14.86 23.74 18.71
N GLU A 5 15.80 23.12 17.99
CA GLU A 5 16.02 23.37 16.56
C GLU A 5 14.78 22.98 15.74
N PHE A 6 14.11 21.87 16.11
CA PHE A 6 12.85 21.49 15.48
C PHE A 6 11.76 22.56 15.69
N LYS A 7 11.64 23.11 16.89
CA LYS A 7 10.67 24.19 17.17
C LYS A 7 10.99 25.46 16.41
N ASP A 8 12.25 25.86 16.37
CA ASP A 8 12.68 27.07 15.69
C ASP A 8 12.48 26.95 14.18
N MET A 9 12.74 25.77 13.61
CA MET A 9 12.40 25.44 12.23
C MET A 9 10.90 25.61 11.96
N LEU A 10 10.03 25.09 12.83
CA LEU A 10 8.57 25.24 12.67
C LEU A 10 8.10 26.70 12.76
N LYS A 11 8.74 27.52 13.61
CA LYS A 11 8.43 28.96 13.77
C LYS A 11 9.00 29.84 12.66
N SER A 12 9.90 29.30 11.83
CA SER A 12 10.56 30.09 10.79
C SER A 12 9.59 30.56 9.70
N GLY A 13 8.52 29.79 9.44
CA GLY A 13 7.63 30.01 8.29
C GLY A 13 8.31 29.73 6.94
N ASP A 14 9.52 29.17 6.95
CA ASP A 14 10.32 28.89 5.75
C ASP A 14 10.11 27.46 5.26
N LEU A 15 9.47 27.32 4.09
CA LEU A 15 9.21 26.03 3.46
C LEU A 15 10.50 25.27 3.13
N GLU A 16 11.58 25.96 2.76
CA GLU A 16 12.82 25.29 2.37
C GLU A 16 13.50 24.62 3.57
N GLN A 17 13.32 25.16 4.78
CA GLN A 17 13.87 24.55 6.00
C GLN A 17 13.13 23.27 6.39
N ILE A 18 11.80 23.21 6.18
CA ILE A 18 11.02 22.03 6.57
C ILE A 18 11.02 20.94 5.49
N ARG A 19 11.37 21.25 4.23
CA ARG A 19 11.34 20.31 3.11
C ARG A 19 12.03 18.96 3.39
N PRO A 20 13.26 18.92 3.94
CA PRO A 20 13.92 17.67 4.29
C PRO A 20 13.19 16.83 5.35
N HIS A 21 12.23 17.42 6.06
CA HIS A 21 11.48 16.83 7.18
C HIS A 21 10.04 16.46 6.80
N LEU A 22 9.65 16.67 5.54
CA LEU A 22 8.32 16.32 5.05
C LEU A 22 8.17 14.82 4.79
N ALA A 23 7.03 14.27 5.20
CA ALA A 23 6.60 12.89 4.93
C ALA A 23 5.07 12.75 5.03
N PHE A 24 4.56 11.55 4.73
CA PHE A 24 3.19 11.15 5.04
C PHE A 24 3.20 10.15 6.20
N GLU A 25 2.44 10.42 7.26
CA GLU A 25 2.04 9.39 8.23
C GLU A 25 0.83 8.65 7.65
N MET A 26 1.01 7.37 7.33
CA MET A 26 -0.12 6.49 7.01
C MET A 26 -0.90 6.17 8.29
N MET A 27 -2.22 6.09 8.22
CA MET A 27 -3.05 5.66 9.34
C MET A 27 -4.36 5.03 8.88
N PRO A 28 -4.95 4.10 9.66
CA PRO A 28 -6.28 3.58 9.40
C PRO A 28 -7.34 4.68 9.42
N ALA A 29 -8.33 4.57 8.53
CA ALA A 29 -9.41 5.54 8.41
C ALA A 29 -10.35 5.54 9.63
N ASP A 30 -10.38 4.46 10.41
CA ASP A 30 -11.11 4.32 11.68
C ASP A 30 -10.24 4.61 12.92
N SER A 31 -9.00 5.05 12.73
CA SER A 31 -8.08 5.36 13.83
C SER A 31 -8.65 6.46 14.72
N PRO A 32 -8.51 6.38 16.06
CA PRO A 32 -8.86 7.49 16.96
C PRO A 32 -8.03 8.76 16.71
N LYS A 33 -6.90 8.64 15.99
CA LYS A 33 -6.10 9.80 15.56
C LYS A 33 -6.88 10.72 14.59
N THR A 34 -7.92 10.22 13.92
CA THR A 34 -8.74 11.00 12.97
C THR A 34 -9.34 12.25 13.58
N GLU A 35 -9.78 12.21 14.83
CA GLU A 35 -10.32 13.39 15.54
C GLU A 35 -9.26 14.49 15.67
N ARG A 36 -8.02 14.10 16.01
CA ARG A 36 -6.90 15.04 16.17
C ARG A 36 -6.40 15.59 14.83
N TYR A 37 -6.58 14.83 13.75
CA TYR A 37 -6.08 15.16 12.42
C TYR A 37 -7.20 15.65 11.47
N ASN A 38 -8.39 15.96 11.99
CA ASN A 38 -9.57 16.34 11.19
C ASN A 38 -9.37 17.60 10.30
N ASP A 39 -8.49 18.52 10.72
CA ASP A 39 -8.14 19.73 9.97
C ASP A 39 -6.97 19.50 8.98
N CYS A 40 -6.40 18.30 8.91
CA CYS A 40 -5.33 18.03 7.97
C CYS A 40 -5.88 17.80 6.56
N PRO A 41 -5.19 18.30 5.51
CA PRO A 41 -5.36 17.70 4.19
C PRO A 41 -4.89 16.25 4.21
N TYR A 42 -5.45 15.40 3.35
CA TYR A 42 -5.11 13.98 3.32
C TYR A 42 -5.27 13.40 1.92
N ILE A 43 -4.65 12.25 1.69
CA ILE A 43 -4.95 11.35 0.56
C ILE A 43 -5.65 10.12 1.12
N ALA A 44 -6.79 9.75 0.55
CA ALA A 44 -7.47 8.49 0.90
C ALA A 44 -6.93 7.34 0.02
N ILE A 45 -6.59 6.22 0.66
CA ILE A 45 -6.11 5.01 -0.01
C ILE A 45 -6.79 3.83 0.68
N GLN A 46 -7.77 3.22 0.01
CA GLN A 46 -8.61 2.17 0.59
C GLN A 46 -9.18 2.62 1.95
N ASP A 47 -8.98 1.81 2.99
CA ASP A 47 -9.34 2.02 4.38
C ASP A 47 -8.27 2.79 5.18
N MET A 48 -7.40 3.56 4.52
CA MET A 48 -6.36 4.37 5.15
C MET A 48 -6.35 5.82 4.65
N TYR A 49 -5.77 6.68 5.49
CA TYR A 49 -5.40 8.04 5.14
C TYR A 49 -3.88 8.22 5.19
N ALA A 50 -3.36 8.97 4.22
CA ALA A 50 -2.02 9.53 4.26
C ALA A 50 -2.07 10.98 4.73
N ILE A 51 -1.48 11.24 5.89
CA ILE A 51 -1.52 12.56 6.55
C ILE A 51 -0.15 13.23 6.39
N PRO A 52 -0.08 14.40 5.73
CA PRO A 52 1.07 15.29 5.75
C PRO A 52 1.62 15.55 7.16
N ILE A 53 2.92 15.31 7.35
CA ILE A 53 3.62 15.61 8.60
C ILE A 53 4.98 16.29 8.34
N ILE A 54 5.45 17.04 9.33
CA ILE A 54 6.84 17.43 9.50
C ILE A 54 7.41 16.58 10.63
N TRP A 55 8.53 15.90 10.42
CA TRP A 55 9.14 15.04 11.42
C TRP A 55 10.66 15.13 11.48
N ALA A 56 11.23 14.84 12.65
CA ALA A 56 12.68 14.74 12.82
C ALA A 56 13.03 13.74 13.93
N ALA A 57 14.13 13.03 13.73
CA ALA A 57 14.79 12.30 14.81
C ALA A 57 15.52 13.29 15.73
N LEU A 58 15.40 13.06 17.05
CA LEU A 58 15.96 13.93 18.07
C LEU A 58 17.29 13.40 18.60
N ASP A 59 18.35 14.20 18.49
CA ASP A 59 19.70 13.78 18.89
C ASP A 59 19.91 13.91 20.42
N ASP A 60 19.20 14.86 21.04
CA ASP A 60 19.21 15.15 22.47
C ASP A 60 18.30 14.23 23.30
N HIS A 61 17.46 13.44 22.62
CA HIS A 61 16.59 12.43 23.21
C HIS A 61 16.74 11.13 22.43
N ALA A 62 17.75 10.31 22.77
CA ALA A 62 18.09 9.09 22.05
C ALA A 62 16.84 8.22 21.75
N GLY A 63 16.61 7.93 20.46
CA GLY A 63 15.49 7.13 19.98
C GLY A 63 14.13 7.85 19.94
N SER A 64 14.08 9.15 20.26
CA SER A 64 12.83 9.92 20.22
C SER A 64 12.65 10.60 18.86
N LEU A 65 11.40 10.65 18.40
CA LEU A 65 10.99 11.37 17.20
C LEU A 65 10.10 12.55 17.60
N ALA A 66 10.33 13.70 16.98
CA ALA A 66 9.36 14.79 16.97
C ALA A 66 8.54 14.71 15.68
N LYS A 67 7.23 14.93 15.79
CA LYS A 67 6.36 15.10 14.63
C LYS A 67 5.29 16.16 14.85
N LYS A 68 4.90 16.82 13.78
CA LYS A 68 3.80 17.79 13.73
C LYS A 68 2.96 17.53 12.49
N PRO A 69 1.64 17.26 12.61
CA PRO A 69 0.76 17.18 11.46
C PRO A 69 0.65 18.53 10.75
N PHE A 70 0.62 18.50 9.43
CA PHE A 70 0.56 19.68 8.57
C PHE A 70 -0.91 20.10 8.35
N THR A 71 -1.50 20.75 9.36
CA THR A 71 -2.91 21.19 9.35
C THR A 71 -3.18 22.26 8.29
N ARG A 72 -4.46 22.57 7.99
CA ARG A 72 -4.82 23.69 7.10
C ARG A 72 -4.34 25.02 7.65
N GLU A 73 -4.40 25.21 8.96
CA GLU A 73 -3.82 26.39 9.63
C GLU A 73 -2.30 26.48 9.36
N LEU A 74 -1.57 25.37 9.50
CA LEU A 74 -0.12 25.35 9.25
C LEU A 74 0.21 25.59 7.78
N CYS A 75 -0.59 25.05 6.86
CA CYS A 75 -0.49 25.38 5.43
C CYS A 75 -0.58 26.90 5.21
N GLY A 76 -1.57 27.56 5.83
CA GLY A 76 -1.73 29.01 5.77
C GLY A 76 -0.56 29.77 6.38
N TYR A 77 0.00 29.29 7.49
CA TYR A 77 1.17 29.87 8.14
C TYR A 77 2.42 29.84 7.26
N PHE A 78 2.64 28.74 6.52
CA PHE A 78 3.72 28.62 5.53
C PHE A 78 3.35 29.22 4.16
N GLY A 79 2.18 29.84 4.02
CA GLY A 79 1.74 30.47 2.76
C GLY A 79 1.52 29.49 1.60
N ILE A 80 1.24 28.21 1.87
CA ILE A 80 1.07 27.16 0.87
C ILE A 80 -0.38 26.64 0.83
N GLY A 81 -0.93 26.40 -0.35
CA GLY A 81 -2.26 25.78 -0.48
C GLY A 81 -2.22 24.28 -0.14
N CYS A 82 -3.30 23.71 0.41
CA CYS A 82 -3.31 22.29 0.83
C CYS A 82 -2.95 21.29 -0.28
N GLY A 83 -3.48 21.49 -1.50
CA GLY A 83 -3.14 20.63 -2.64
C GLY A 83 -1.70 20.81 -3.11
N GLU A 84 -1.13 22.00 -2.95
CA GLU A 84 0.29 22.26 -3.23
C GLU A 84 1.18 21.62 -2.17
N ALA A 85 0.80 21.68 -0.89
CA ALA A 85 1.48 21.00 0.19
C ALA A 85 1.54 19.49 -0.05
N ILE A 86 0.43 18.85 -0.44
CA ILE A 86 0.42 17.42 -0.79
C ILE A 86 1.43 17.13 -1.91
N ARG A 87 1.41 17.89 -3.02
CA ARG A 87 2.34 17.67 -4.13
C ARG A 87 3.80 17.87 -3.73
N LEU A 88 4.08 18.91 -2.95
CA LEU A 88 5.40 19.16 -2.41
C LEU A 88 5.90 17.97 -1.59
N ILE A 89 5.05 17.41 -0.73
CA ILE A 89 5.41 16.25 0.10
C ILE A 89 5.60 15.01 -0.76
N GLN A 90 4.77 14.80 -1.79
CA GLN A 90 4.97 13.71 -2.76
C GLN A 90 6.35 13.80 -3.42
N ASP A 91 6.77 14.99 -3.83
CA ASP A 91 8.10 15.22 -4.42
C ASP A 91 9.24 14.95 -3.42
N GLU A 92 9.12 15.42 -2.17
CA GLU A 92 10.13 15.19 -1.13
C GLU A 92 10.21 13.70 -0.74
N VAL A 93 9.08 13.01 -0.64
CA VAL A 93 9.05 11.56 -0.38
C VAL A 93 9.65 10.80 -1.56
N ALA A 94 9.38 11.18 -2.80
CA ALA A 94 9.95 10.53 -3.99
C ALA A 94 11.49 10.65 -4.04
N LYS A 95 12.07 11.78 -3.64
CA LYS A 95 13.54 11.95 -3.55
C LYS A 95 14.19 11.00 -2.51
N LYS A 96 13.43 10.66 -1.48
CA LYS A 96 13.85 9.79 -0.37
C LYS A 96 13.51 8.31 -0.62
N ALA A 97 12.58 8.01 -1.51
CA ALA A 97 12.13 6.65 -1.78
C ALA A 97 13.29 5.77 -2.26
N LEU A 98 13.38 4.56 -1.71
CA LEU A 98 14.26 3.52 -2.22
C LEU A 98 13.55 2.78 -3.36
N THR A 99 14.34 2.26 -4.30
CA THR A 99 13.79 1.35 -5.32
C THR A 99 13.26 0.10 -4.63
N VAL A 100 12.06 -0.36 -5.02
CA VAL A 100 11.48 -1.62 -4.54
C VAL A 100 12.51 -2.73 -4.74
N CYS A 101 12.96 -3.33 -3.63
CA CYS A 101 14.04 -4.30 -3.63
C CYS A 101 13.64 -5.55 -2.85
N GLU A 102 14.27 -6.66 -3.20
CA GLU A 102 14.00 -7.96 -2.58
C GLU A 102 14.57 -7.96 -1.16
N LEU A 103 13.77 -8.41 -0.18
CA LEU A 103 14.04 -8.26 1.24
C LEU A 103 15.36 -8.92 1.64
N GLN A 104 15.71 -10.09 1.11
CA GLN A 104 17.00 -10.73 1.45
C GLN A 104 18.16 -9.88 0.94
N SER A 105 18.08 -9.40 -0.30
CA SER A 105 19.07 -8.49 -0.87
C SER A 105 19.18 -7.18 -0.08
N PHE A 106 18.07 -6.65 0.41
CA PHE A 106 18.02 -5.45 1.24
C PHE A 106 18.70 -5.67 2.60
N MET A 107 18.35 -6.75 3.32
CA MET A 107 18.99 -7.08 4.60
C MET A 107 20.49 -7.36 4.46
N ASN A 108 20.91 -8.00 3.35
CA ASN A 108 22.33 -8.32 3.10
C ASN A 108 23.19 -7.10 2.71
N GLN A 109 22.59 -5.97 2.34
CA GLN A 109 23.34 -4.74 2.04
C GLN A 109 23.76 -4.01 3.32
N ASP A 110 22.96 -4.10 4.38
CA ASP A 110 23.21 -3.40 5.65
C ASP A 110 23.76 -4.31 6.76
N PHE A 111 23.52 -5.62 6.72
CA PHE A 111 24.13 -6.59 7.63
C PHE A 111 25.35 -7.26 6.97
N GLU A 112 26.55 -7.00 7.50
CA GLU A 112 27.74 -7.81 7.21
C GLU A 112 27.40 -9.30 7.42
N LYS A 113 27.42 -10.06 6.31
CA LYS A 113 27.40 -11.53 6.17
C LYS A 113 27.12 -12.31 7.46
N GLY A 114 25.87 -12.71 7.67
CA GLY A 114 25.56 -13.41 8.91
C GLY A 114 24.34 -14.32 8.99
N MET A 115 23.48 -14.50 7.99
CA MET A 115 22.43 -15.54 8.05
C MET A 115 22.06 -16.07 6.67
N SER A 116 22.60 -17.22 6.28
CA SER A 116 22.05 -18.04 5.20
C SER A 116 21.17 -19.14 5.81
N GLY A 117 19.90 -18.84 6.02
CA GLY A 117 18.88 -19.82 6.41
C GLY A 117 17.89 -20.00 5.27
N ALA A 118 17.96 -21.15 4.61
CA ALA A 118 17.10 -21.49 3.48
C ALA A 118 15.63 -21.64 3.90
N ALA A 119 14.77 -20.80 3.35
CA ALA A 119 13.40 -21.15 3.02
C ALA A 119 13.20 -20.79 1.54
N ARG A 120 12.44 -21.60 0.79
CA ARG A 120 11.97 -21.22 -0.55
C ARG A 120 11.03 -20.03 -0.37
N ASN A 121 11.58 -18.84 -0.17
CA ASN A 121 10.79 -17.64 -0.02
C ASN A 121 10.28 -17.27 -1.40
N GLU A 122 8.96 -17.26 -1.55
CA GLU A 122 8.31 -16.31 -2.45
C GLU A 122 9.01 -14.97 -2.24
N ALA A 123 9.55 -14.40 -3.32
CA ALA A 123 10.39 -13.22 -3.22
C ALA A 123 9.55 -12.09 -2.58
N LEU A 124 9.87 -11.78 -1.33
CA LEU A 124 9.27 -10.71 -0.56
C LEU A 124 10.06 -9.44 -0.84
N TYR A 125 9.37 -8.35 -1.16
CA TYR A 125 9.98 -7.08 -1.51
C TYR A 125 9.61 -6.02 -0.48
N VAL A 126 10.48 -5.02 -0.34
CA VAL A 126 10.28 -3.89 0.56
C VAL A 126 10.22 -2.60 -0.26
N ALA A 127 9.30 -1.74 0.12
CA ALA A 127 9.26 -0.34 -0.30
C ALA A 127 9.29 0.56 0.93
N THR A 128 10.27 1.46 0.99
CA THR A 128 10.48 2.39 2.11
C THR A 128 11.30 3.61 1.65
N THR A 129 11.64 4.51 2.56
CA THR A 129 12.51 5.67 2.34
C THR A 129 13.92 5.41 2.90
N LYS A 130 14.90 6.20 2.47
CA LYS A 130 16.28 6.18 2.97
C LYS A 130 16.39 6.41 4.49
N ASP A 131 15.40 7.06 5.07
CA ASP A 131 15.37 7.38 6.50
C ASP A 131 14.78 6.22 7.33
N PHE A 132 14.13 5.24 6.70
CA PHE A 132 13.39 4.14 7.35
C PHE A 132 12.27 4.56 8.32
N PHE A 133 11.89 5.85 8.29
CA PHE A 133 10.77 6.40 9.04
C PHE A 133 9.68 6.90 8.10
N TYR A 134 8.43 6.59 8.42
CA TYR A 134 7.25 6.97 7.64
C TYR A 134 7.34 6.56 6.15
N GLY A 135 8.10 5.48 5.87
CA GLY A 135 8.37 5.03 4.52
C GLY A 135 7.15 4.42 3.83
N ALA A 136 6.10 4.04 4.56
CA ALA A 136 4.82 3.68 3.95
C ALA A 136 4.22 4.86 3.14
N GLY A 137 4.65 6.10 3.41
CA GLY A 137 4.28 7.26 2.59
C GLY A 137 4.66 7.16 1.10
N VAL A 138 5.57 6.25 0.71
CA VAL A 138 5.98 6.09 -0.70
C VAL A 138 4.84 5.69 -1.64
N ILE A 139 3.76 5.07 -1.12
CA ILE A 139 2.57 4.74 -1.94
C ILE A 139 1.88 5.99 -2.50
N CYS A 140 2.08 7.14 -1.84
CA CYS A 140 1.52 8.40 -2.27
C CYS A 140 2.34 9.05 -3.40
N THR A 141 3.55 8.56 -3.69
CA THR A 141 4.38 9.14 -4.75
C THR A 141 3.82 8.80 -6.13
N TYR A 142 4.13 9.66 -7.10
CA TYR A 142 3.71 9.43 -8.48
C TYR A 142 4.28 8.10 -8.99
N HIS A 143 3.44 7.32 -9.67
CA HIS A 143 3.82 6.07 -10.32
C HIS A 143 4.25 4.91 -9.42
N PHE A 144 4.17 5.03 -8.09
CA PHE A 144 4.60 3.96 -7.17
C PHE A 144 4.02 2.58 -7.54
N LEU A 145 2.71 2.49 -7.73
CA LEU A 145 2.05 1.23 -8.05
C LEU A 145 2.52 0.65 -9.40
N GLN A 146 2.71 1.51 -10.40
CA GLN A 146 3.19 1.11 -11.72
C GLN A 146 4.69 0.72 -11.70
N ASP A 147 5.50 1.33 -10.85
CA ASP A 147 6.90 0.97 -10.71
C ASP A 147 7.08 -0.35 -9.94
N ALA A 148 6.24 -0.58 -8.92
CA ALA A 148 6.11 -1.88 -8.27
C ALA A 148 5.63 -2.95 -9.27
N GLU A 149 4.64 -2.66 -10.11
CA GLU A 149 4.15 -3.55 -11.17
C GLU A 149 5.28 -3.94 -12.13
N LYS A 150 6.07 -2.98 -12.64
CA LYS A 150 7.22 -3.26 -13.51
C LYS A 150 8.22 -4.18 -12.83
N ARG A 151 8.45 -3.98 -11.51
CA ARG A 151 9.37 -4.80 -10.72
C ARG A 151 8.84 -6.22 -10.49
N MET A 152 7.54 -6.37 -10.23
CA MET A 152 6.89 -7.68 -10.05
C MET A 152 6.63 -8.41 -11.37
N GLY A 153 6.55 -7.67 -12.48
CA GLY A 153 6.21 -8.19 -13.80
C GLY A 153 4.74 -8.61 -13.91
N GLY A 154 3.83 -7.91 -13.22
CA GLY A 154 2.40 -8.22 -13.21
C GLY A 154 1.70 -7.80 -11.91
N ASN A 155 0.63 -8.51 -11.59
CA ASN A 155 -0.15 -8.32 -10.36
C ASN A 155 0.69 -8.63 -9.11
N TYR A 156 0.33 -8.01 -7.99
CA TYR A 156 1.04 -8.22 -6.72
C TYR A 156 0.15 -7.87 -5.52
N TYR A 157 0.56 -8.31 -4.35
CA TYR A 157 -0.04 -7.99 -3.06
C TYR A 157 0.81 -6.99 -2.28
N ILE A 158 0.14 -6.12 -1.51
CA ILE A 158 0.75 -5.23 -0.51
C ILE A 158 0.26 -5.68 0.88
N LEU A 159 1.19 -5.82 1.83
CA LEU A 159 0.94 -6.23 3.21
C LEU A 159 1.23 -5.03 4.15
N PRO A 160 0.19 -4.26 4.50
CA PRO A 160 0.30 -2.99 5.23
C PRO A 160 0.32 -3.17 6.76
N SER A 161 1.43 -3.63 7.33
CA SER A 161 1.51 -3.81 8.80
C SER A 161 2.02 -2.59 9.58
N SER A 162 2.85 -1.74 8.97
CA SER A 162 3.64 -0.69 9.64
C SER A 162 3.62 0.64 8.88
N VAL A 163 3.72 1.77 9.59
CA VAL A 163 3.90 3.11 8.96
C VAL A 163 5.26 3.29 8.27
N HIS A 164 6.24 2.41 8.51
CA HIS A 164 7.62 2.59 8.05
C HIS A 164 7.91 1.98 6.68
N GLU A 165 7.09 1.05 6.20
CA GLU A 165 7.38 0.29 4.99
C GLU A 165 6.14 -0.41 4.42
N TRP A 166 6.22 -0.78 3.14
CA TRP A 166 5.33 -1.76 2.54
C TRP A 166 6.08 -3.05 2.25
N MET A 167 5.48 -4.15 2.65
CA MET A 167 5.88 -5.49 2.23
C MET A 167 5.08 -5.86 0.97
N ILE A 168 5.75 -6.30 -0.09
CA ILE A 168 5.16 -6.55 -1.41
C ILE A 168 5.49 -7.98 -1.84
N VAL A 169 4.47 -8.70 -2.33
CA VAL A 169 4.62 -10.08 -2.81
C VAL A 169 4.05 -10.17 -4.22
N LYS A 170 4.81 -10.76 -5.15
CA LYS A 170 4.31 -11.03 -6.50
C LYS A 170 3.14 -12.02 -6.46
N GLU A 171 2.08 -11.79 -7.23
CA GLU A 171 1.03 -12.79 -7.40
C GLU A 171 1.54 -13.96 -8.27
N ASP A 172 1.50 -15.18 -7.72
CA ASP A 172 1.87 -16.42 -8.40
C ASP A 172 0.74 -17.46 -8.46
N ASN A 173 -0.43 -17.13 -7.92
CA ASN A 173 -1.61 -18.01 -7.78
C ASN A 173 -1.36 -19.28 -6.96
N VAL A 174 -0.29 -19.34 -6.17
CA VAL A 174 -0.02 -20.44 -5.23
C VAL A 174 -0.73 -20.17 -3.91
N ILE A 175 -0.65 -18.92 -3.43
CA ILE A 175 -1.32 -18.46 -2.21
C ILE A 175 -2.66 -17.82 -2.54
N GLU A 176 -3.70 -18.21 -1.80
CA GLU A 176 -5.04 -17.62 -1.91
C GLU A 176 -5.08 -16.21 -1.29
N PRO A 177 -5.89 -15.27 -1.83
CA PRO A 177 -5.97 -13.89 -1.32
C PRO A 177 -6.17 -13.80 0.21
N LYS A 178 -7.02 -14.66 0.77
CA LYS A 178 -7.30 -14.73 2.20
C LYS A 178 -6.08 -15.09 3.05
N GLN A 179 -5.12 -15.84 2.52
CA GLN A 179 -3.92 -16.21 3.29
C GLN A 179 -3.01 -14.98 3.49
N PHE A 180 -2.95 -14.04 2.54
CA PHE A 180 -2.22 -12.78 2.72
C PHE A 180 -2.85 -11.92 3.81
N LEU A 181 -4.18 -11.91 3.90
CA LEU A 181 -4.92 -11.26 4.99
C LEU A 181 -4.55 -11.87 6.35
N GLU A 182 -4.50 -13.21 6.44
CA GLU A 182 -4.09 -13.93 7.65
C GLU A 182 -2.64 -13.62 8.04
N MET A 183 -1.73 -13.45 7.07
CA MET A 183 -0.34 -13.05 7.32
C MET A 183 -0.25 -11.65 7.92
N VAL A 184 -0.97 -10.66 7.36
CA VAL A 184 -1.00 -9.29 7.92
C VAL A 184 -1.50 -9.30 9.35
N ARG A 185 -2.63 -10.00 9.60
CA ARG A 185 -3.18 -10.15 10.94
C ARG A 185 -2.19 -10.82 11.90
N ALA A 186 -1.52 -11.89 11.49
CA ALA A 186 -0.55 -12.58 12.33
C ALA A 186 0.60 -11.65 12.78
N VAL A 187 1.08 -10.76 11.90
CA VAL A 187 2.08 -9.74 12.23
C VAL A 187 1.49 -8.67 13.17
N ASN A 188 0.33 -8.13 12.81
CA ASN A 188 -0.35 -7.05 13.51
C ASN A 188 -0.81 -7.41 14.93
N HIS A 189 -1.10 -8.68 15.18
CA HIS A 189 -1.52 -9.21 16.49
C HIS A 189 -0.36 -9.84 17.28
N ASN A 190 0.87 -9.80 16.73
CA ASN A 190 2.07 -10.20 17.45
C ASN A 190 2.63 -8.98 18.23
N PRO A 191 2.64 -9.00 19.59
CA PRO A 191 3.04 -7.86 20.41
C PRO A 191 4.52 -7.48 20.29
N TYR A 192 5.33 -8.31 19.63
CA TYR A 192 6.76 -8.08 19.41
C TYR A 192 7.10 -7.67 17.96
N ALA A 193 6.12 -7.68 17.05
CA ALA A 193 6.38 -7.45 15.63
C ALA A 193 6.22 -5.98 15.24
N VAL A 194 5.13 -5.33 15.67
CA VAL A 194 4.84 -3.93 15.34
C VAL A 194 4.24 -3.24 16.57
N ASN A 195 4.67 -2.01 16.86
CA ASN A 195 4.07 -1.21 17.93
C ASN A 195 2.62 -0.83 17.56
N GLU A 196 1.71 -0.89 18.53
CA GLU A 196 0.29 -0.55 18.32
C GLU A 196 0.08 0.85 17.70
N SER A 197 0.95 1.81 18.03
CA SER A 197 0.89 3.18 17.50
C SER A 197 1.36 3.34 16.05
N GLU A 198 2.06 2.34 15.53
CA GLU A 198 2.65 2.24 14.19
C GLU A 198 1.88 1.27 13.28
N ARG A 199 0.96 0.49 13.86
CA ARG A 199 0.14 -0.46 13.11
C ARG A 199 -0.81 0.25 12.15
N LEU A 200 -0.92 -0.30 10.95
CA LEU A 200 -1.87 0.15 9.93
C LEU A 200 -3.14 -0.71 9.98
N THR A 201 -3.44 -1.46 8.92
CA THR A 201 -4.70 -2.20 8.78
C THR A 201 -4.47 -3.71 8.86
N ASP A 202 -5.51 -4.44 9.24
CA ASP A 202 -5.57 -5.91 9.17
C ASP A 202 -5.94 -6.43 7.76
N ASN A 203 -6.09 -5.52 6.78
CA ASN A 203 -6.31 -5.86 5.39
C ASN A 203 -5.00 -6.13 4.64
N ALA A 204 -5.04 -7.01 3.65
CA ALA A 204 -4.05 -7.07 2.58
C ALA A 204 -4.65 -6.44 1.33
N TYR A 205 -3.82 -5.89 0.45
CA TYR A 205 -4.29 -5.33 -0.82
C TYR A 205 -3.76 -6.12 -2.00
N HIS A 206 -4.57 -6.21 -3.06
CA HIS A 206 -4.19 -6.72 -4.37
C HIS A 206 -4.13 -5.56 -5.37
N TYR A 207 -3.07 -5.53 -6.16
CA TYR A 207 -2.95 -4.65 -7.31
C TYR A 207 -3.12 -5.44 -8.61
N ASP A 208 -4.14 -5.10 -9.38
CA ASP A 208 -4.41 -5.68 -10.69
C ASP A 208 -3.72 -4.83 -11.77
N ALA A 209 -2.67 -5.40 -12.37
CA ALA A 209 -1.86 -4.75 -13.40
C ALA A 209 -2.64 -4.49 -14.70
N LYS A 210 -3.74 -5.21 -14.94
CA LYS A 210 -4.55 -5.04 -16.15
C LYS A 210 -5.53 -3.88 -15.98
N THR A 211 -6.19 -3.76 -14.83
CA THR A 211 -7.15 -2.68 -14.57
C THR A 211 -6.50 -1.45 -13.92
N LYS A 212 -5.26 -1.57 -13.45
CA LYS A 212 -4.52 -0.55 -12.68
C LYS A 212 -5.23 -0.19 -11.38
N GLN A 213 -5.94 -1.14 -10.79
CA GLN A 213 -6.70 -0.92 -9.56
C GLN A 213 -6.02 -1.58 -8.36
N LEU A 214 -6.04 -0.86 -7.25
CA LEU A 214 -5.78 -1.41 -5.93
C LEU A 214 -7.15 -1.76 -5.32
N GLU A 215 -7.28 -2.95 -4.76
CA GLU A 215 -8.46 -3.42 -4.04
C GLU A 215 -8.01 -4.21 -2.81
N THR A 216 -8.90 -4.43 -1.85
CA THR A 216 -8.61 -5.34 -0.72
C THR A 216 -8.56 -6.78 -1.20
N ALA A 217 -7.82 -7.63 -0.49
CA ALA A 217 -7.75 -9.06 -0.79
C ALA A 217 -9.14 -9.74 -0.71
N GLU A 218 -10.01 -9.26 0.18
CA GLU A 218 -11.40 -9.73 0.29
C GLU A 218 -12.25 -9.31 -0.93
N GLU A 219 -12.12 -8.07 -1.41
CA GLU A 219 -12.78 -7.61 -2.64
C GLU A 219 -12.30 -8.41 -3.86
N TYR A 220 -11.00 -8.67 -3.96
CA TYR A 220 -10.43 -9.49 -5.02
C TYR A 220 -10.97 -10.92 -4.99
N GLU A 221 -11.04 -11.55 -3.81
CA GLU A 221 -11.59 -12.89 -3.65
C GLU A 221 -13.07 -12.93 -4.09
N ALA A 222 -13.87 -11.96 -3.67
CA ALA A 222 -15.27 -11.84 -4.08
C ALA A 222 -15.40 -11.66 -5.61
N ARG A 223 -14.50 -10.88 -6.23
CA ARG A 223 -14.44 -10.71 -7.68
C ARG A 223 -14.14 -12.02 -8.40
N LEU A 224 -13.16 -12.79 -7.92
CA LEU A 224 -12.82 -14.11 -8.48
C LEU A 224 -13.99 -15.11 -8.35
N GLU A 225 -14.70 -15.13 -7.23
CA GLU A 225 -15.87 -16.00 -7.03
C GLU A 225 -17.01 -15.66 -7.99
N LYS A 226 -17.28 -14.37 -8.16
CA LYS A 226 -18.29 -13.88 -9.12
C LYS A 226 -17.95 -14.31 -10.54
N GLU A 227 -16.71 -14.12 -10.97
CA GLU A 227 -16.25 -14.56 -12.30
C GLU A 227 -16.37 -16.08 -12.49
N ARG A 228 -16.01 -16.87 -11.47
CA ARG A 228 -16.13 -18.34 -11.50
C ARG A 228 -17.60 -18.75 -11.67
N THR A 229 -18.51 -18.09 -10.96
CA THR A 229 -19.95 -18.35 -11.01
C THR A 229 -20.55 -17.98 -12.38
N GLU A 230 -20.18 -16.83 -12.93
CA GLU A 230 -20.61 -16.39 -14.26
C GLU A 230 -20.09 -17.32 -15.37
N LYS A 231 -18.81 -17.73 -15.31
CA LYS A 231 -18.22 -18.72 -16.23
C LYS A 231 -18.90 -20.09 -16.14
N ARG A 232 -19.37 -20.50 -14.96
CA ARG A 232 -20.15 -21.74 -14.76
C ARG A 232 -21.55 -21.63 -15.38
N ARG A 233 -22.25 -20.51 -15.14
CA ARG A 233 -23.59 -20.24 -15.72
C ARG A 233 -23.55 -20.17 -17.25
N SER A 234 -22.57 -19.47 -17.81
CA SER A 234 -22.37 -19.36 -19.26
C SER A 234 -22.11 -20.73 -19.91
N ARG A 235 -21.26 -21.56 -19.30
CA ARG A 235 -21.02 -22.94 -19.76
C ARG A 235 -22.27 -23.81 -19.70
N TYR A 236 -23.10 -23.65 -18.66
CA TYR A 236 -24.35 -24.38 -18.53
C TYR A 236 -25.37 -23.96 -19.60
N SER A 237 -25.54 -22.66 -19.88
CA SER A 237 -26.46 -22.17 -20.93
C SER A 237 -26.07 -22.71 -22.31
N ARG A 238 -24.80 -22.58 -22.70
CA ARG A 238 -24.29 -23.09 -23.99
C ARG A 238 -24.46 -24.61 -24.14
N LYS A 239 -24.36 -25.36 -23.05
CA LYS A 239 -24.56 -26.82 -23.09
C LYS A 239 -26.04 -27.18 -23.29
N LYS A 240 -26.95 -26.41 -22.68
CA LYS A 240 -28.40 -26.58 -22.84
C LYS A 240 -28.86 -26.22 -24.25
N GLU A 241 -28.39 -25.09 -24.80
CA GLU A 241 -28.65 -24.67 -26.19
C GLU A 241 -28.21 -25.74 -27.20
N LYS A 242 -26.98 -26.26 -27.06
CA LYS A 242 -26.46 -27.35 -27.93
C LYS A 242 -27.19 -28.69 -27.77
N GLN A 243 -27.83 -28.94 -26.63
CA GLN A 243 -28.65 -30.14 -26.45
C GLN A 243 -30.01 -29.97 -27.12
N GLN A 244 -30.61 -28.78 -27.04
CA GLN A 244 -31.86 -28.47 -27.74
C GLN A 244 -31.70 -28.50 -29.27
N GLU A 245 -30.62 -27.93 -29.82
CA GLU A 245 -30.32 -28.01 -31.27
C GLU A 245 -30.07 -29.44 -31.77
N ARG A 246 -29.68 -30.38 -30.90
CA ARG A 246 -29.47 -31.80 -31.26
C ARG A 246 -30.74 -32.65 -31.12
N GLU A 247 -31.73 -32.16 -30.39
CA GLU A 247 -33.01 -32.84 -30.15
C GLU A 247 -34.13 -32.33 -31.06
N GLU A 248 -33.91 -31.25 -31.82
CA GLU A 248 -34.79 -30.87 -32.94
C GLU A 248 -34.66 -31.89 -34.09
N PRO A 249 -35.76 -32.52 -34.54
CA PRO A 249 -35.71 -33.46 -35.66
C PRO A 249 -35.35 -32.73 -36.95
N GLU A 250 -34.46 -33.30 -37.77
CA GLU A 250 -34.45 -33.01 -39.20
C GLU A 250 -35.85 -33.42 -39.71
N GLU A 251 -36.74 -32.46 -39.96
CA GLU A 251 -37.95 -32.71 -40.72
C GLU A 251 -37.51 -33.27 -42.07
N GLU A 252 -37.66 -34.58 -42.25
CA GLU A 252 -37.54 -35.25 -43.53
C GLU A 252 -38.41 -34.51 -44.54
N GLU A 253 -37.78 -33.83 -45.51
CA GLU A 253 -38.40 -33.43 -46.76
C GLU A 253 -38.74 -34.70 -47.56
N GLU A 254 -39.74 -35.48 -47.11
CA GLU A 254 -40.50 -36.36 -47.98
C GLU A 254 -41.53 -35.49 -48.74
N LEU A 255 -41.10 -34.85 -49.82
CA LEU A 255 -42.00 -34.30 -50.83
C LEU A 255 -42.06 -35.22 -52.05
N GLU A 256 -42.97 -36.18 -51.94
CA GLU A 256 -43.98 -36.55 -52.95
C GLU A 256 -43.61 -36.40 -54.45
N ARG A 257 -43.40 -37.55 -55.12
CA ARG A 257 -44.10 -38.06 -56.34
C ARG A 257 -43.20 -38.73 -57.37
#